data_AF-A0A5E7YFH4-F1
#
_entry.id   AF-A0A5E7YFH4-F1
#
_cell.length_a   1.000
_cell.length_b   1.000
_cell.length_c   1.000
_cell.angle_alpha   90.00
_cell.angle_beta   90.00
_cell.angle_gamma   90.00
#
_symmetry.space_group_name_H-M   'P 1'
#
loop_
_entity.id
_entity.type
_entity.pdbx_description
1 polymer ?
#
loop_
_entity_poly.entity_id
_entity_poly.type
_entity_poly.pdbx_seq_one_letter_code
_entity_poly.pdbx_strand_id
1 'polypeptide(L)'
;MWICPLCNHSFSRENQYHSCNDRTLESFLERRKPEIAELFYYFIDQYKQIGDFEVHPAKTQIGFGAKIRFGYIPRVGKEFIDVALTLPRKYEDNLCFHRIGEVPGIEIYQHYLRLMHKDDINDEVKKYMKLALDYGNKEFNDW
;
A
#
# COMPACT_ATOMS: atom_id res chain seq x y z
N MET A 1 -20.56 -9.93 6.20
CA MET A 1 -19.08 -10.04 6.24
C MET A 1 -18.76 -11.52 6.31
N TRP A 2 -18.11 -12.08 5.29
CA TRP A 2 -17.75 -13.50 5.23
C TRP A 2 -16.25 -13.65 5.42
N ILE A 3 -15.82 -14.61 6.25
CA ILE A 3 -14.41 -14.91 6.50
C ILE A 3 -14.07 -16.19 5.75
N CYS A 4 -13.05 -16.15 4.88
CA CYS A 4 -12.60 -17.34 4.18
C CYS A 4 -12.01 -18.36 5.17
N PRO A 5 -12.48 -19.62 5.22
CA PRO A 5 -11.98 -20.61 6.18
C PRO A 5 -10.55 -21.08 5.87
N LEU A 6 -10.01 -20.78 4.69
CA LEU A 6 -8.66 -21.17 4.28
C LEU A 6 -7.61 -20.11 4.59
N CYS A 7 -7.94 -18.81 4.45
CA CYS A 7 -6.97 -17.72 4.63
C CYS A 7 -7.36 -16.69 5.70
N ASN A 8 -8.51 -16.88 6.35
CA ASN A 8 -9.05 -16.01 7.41
C ASN A 8 -9.27 -14.53 6.99
N HIS A 9 -9.27 -14.24 5.68
CA HIS A 9 -9.49 -12.89 5.16
C HIS A 9 -10.98 -12.55 5.10
N SER A 10 -11.31 -11.29 5.41
CA SER A 10 -12.68 -10.78 5.47
C SER A 10 -13.12 -10.19 4.14
N PHE A 11 -14.29 -10.61 3.66
CA PHE A 11 -14.87 -10.18 2.39
C PHE A 11 -16.26 -9.58 2.56
N SER A 12 -16.57 -8.63 1.67
CA SER A 12 -17.89 -7.97 1.61
C SER A 12 -19.00 -8.89 1.06
N ARG A 13 -18.64 -9.93 0.30
CA ARG A 13 -19.57 -10.88 -0.33
C ARG A 13 -19.21 -12.32 0.05
N GLU A 14 -20.22 -13.17 0.23
CA GLU A 14 -20.02 -14.60 0.45
C GLU A 14 -19.37 -15.27 -0.76
N ASN A 15 -18.45 -16.20 -0.51
CA ASN A 15 -17.74 -16.98 -1.54
C ASN A 15 -17.10 -16.11 -2.66
N GLN A 16 -16.69 -14.87 -2.33
CA GLN A 16 -16.06 -13.98 -3.30
C GLN A 16 -14.82 -14.66 -3.90
N TYR A 17 -14.72 -14.74 -5.23
CA TYR A 17 -13.56 -15.34 -5.89
C TYR A 17 -12.27 -14.62 -5.49
N HIS A 18 -11.31 -15.38 -4.97
CA HIS A 18 -9.99 -14.88 -4.56
C HIS A 18 -8.97 -16.02 -4.56
N SER A 19 -7.69 -15.68 -4.62
CA SER A 19 -6.61 -16.63 -4.38
C SER A 19 -6.27 -16.64 -2.89
N CYS A 20 -6.50 -17.78 -2.23
CA CYS A 20 -5.92 -18.02 -0.90
C CYS A 20 -4.40 -18.03 -1.04
N ASN A 21 -3.71 -17.29 -0.17
CA ASN A 21 -2.26 -17.16 -0.19
C ASN A 21 -1.73 -17.37 1.23
N ASP A 22 -0.64 -18.12 1.35
CA ASP A 22 0.04 -18.48 2.59
C ASP A 22 1.12 -17.46 2.99
N ARG A 23 1.41 -16.47 2.13
CA ARG A 23 2.38 -15.43 2.46
C ARG A 23 1.88 -14.63 3.64
N THR A 24 2.76 -14.48 4.63
CA THR A 24 2.61 -13.53 5.72
C THR A 24 3.53 -12.33 5.49
N LEU A 25 3.44 -11.28 6.32
CA LEU A 25 4.39 -10.17 6.26
C LEU A 25 5.83 -10.64 6.51
N GLU A 26 6.00 -11.57 7.45
CA GLU A 26 7.29 -12.18 7.79
C GLU A 26 7.91 -12.85 6.57
N SER A 27 7.11 -13.51 5.74
CA SER A 27 7.61 -14.15 4.50
C SER A 27 8.21 -13.17 3.48
N PHE A 28 7.79 -11.89 3.50
CA PHE A 28 8.39 -10.84 2.67
C PHE A 28 9.69 -10.28 3.28
N LEU A 29 9.85 -10.39 4.59
CA LEU A 29 10.94 -9.79 5.36
C LEU A 29 12.03 -10.78 5.79
N GLU A 30 11.78 -12.09 5.82
CA GLU A 30 12.63 -13.14 6.40
C GLU A 30 14.10 -13.08 5.92
N ARG A 31 14.33 -12.74 4.66
CA ARG A 31 15.66 -12.68 4.04
C ARG A 31 16.17 -11.25 3.82
N ARG A 32 15.51 -10.26 4.43
CA ARG A 32 15.87 -8.85 4.31
C ARG A 32 16.82 -8.46 5.44
N LYS A 33 17.63 -7.44 5.18
CA LYS A 33 18.47 -6.87 6.22
C LYS A 33 17.57 -6.26 7.31
N PRO A 34 17.98 -6.26 8.59
CA PRO A 34 17.19 -5.68 9.68
C PRO A 34 16.72 -4.26 9.38
N GLU A 35 17.57 -3.44 8.76
CA GLU A 35 17.26 -2.04 8.46
C GLU A 35 16.09 -1.89 7.48
N ILE A 36 15.91 -2.85 6.56
CA ILE A 36 14.78 -2.87 5.62
C ILE A 36 13.50 -3.36 6.28
N ALA A 37 13.60 -4.32 7.21
CA ALA A 37 12.45 -4.69 8.03
C ALA A 37 12.01 -3.51 8.92
N GLU A 38 12.97 -2.80 9.53
CA GLU A 38 12.68 -1.58 10.29
C GLU A 38 12.05 -0.48 9.43
N LEU A 39 12.56 -0.24 8.22
CA LEU A 39 11.97 0.74 7.30
C LEU A 39 10.54 0.35 6.91
N PHE A 40 10.27 -0.95 6.71
CA PHE A 40 8.92 -1.45 6.43
C PHE A 40 7.99 -1.16 7.60
N TYR A 41 8.36 -1.54 8.82
CA TYR A 41 7.51 -1.32 9.98
C TYR A 41 7.33 0.17 10.27
N TYR A 42 8.39 0.96 10.13
CA TYR A 42 8.31 2.42 10.27
C TYR A 42 7.34 3.04 9.26
N PHE A 43 7.36 2.60 8.00
CA PHE A 43 6.38 3.04 6.99
C PHE A 43 4.94 2.71 7.42
N ILE A 44 4.68 1.49 7.88
CA ILE A 44 3.34 1.09 8.35
C ILE A 44 2.93 1.91 9.58
N ASP A 45 3.82 2.13 10.54
CA ASP A 45 3.55 2.92 11.74
C ASP A 45 3.24 4.38 11.40
N GLN A 46 3.98 5.00 10.47
CA GLN A 46 3.66 6.34 9.99
C GLN A 46 2.30 6.39 9.31
N TYR A 47 1.95 5.38 8.53
CA TYR A 47 0.64 5.31 7.87
C TYR A 47 -0.50 5.13 8.90
N LYS A 48 -0.27 4.34 9.95
CA LYS A 48 -1.22 4.12 11.05
C LYS A 48 -1.45 5.36 11.91
N GLN A 49 -0.50 6.29 11.95
CA GLN A 49 -0.71 7.61 12.57
C GLN A 49 -1.65 8.51 11.73
N ILE A 50 -1.78 8.26 10.43
CA ILE A 50 -2.67 9.01 9.53
C ILE A 50 -4.11 8.47 9.65
N GLY A 51 -4.28 7.15 9.78
CA GLY A 51 -5.58 6.54 10.04
C GLY A 51 -5.60 5.02 9.93
N ASP A 52 -6.78 4.45 10.12
CA ASP A 52 -6.99 3.00 10.12
C ASP A 52 -7.07 2.41 8.71
N PHE A 53 -6.36 1.30 8.52
CA PHE A 53 -6.40 0.47 7.32
C PHE A 53 -5.90 -0.94 7.64
N GLU A 54 -6.13 -1.87 6.73
CA GLU A 54 -5.65 -3.23 6.81
C GLU A 54 -4.50 -3.47 5.83
N VAL A 55 -3.53 -4.29 6.26
CA VAL A 55 -2.41 -4.75 5.45
C VAL A 55 -2.68 -6.19 5.05
N HIS A 56 -2.57 -6.48 3.75
CA HIS A 56 -2.91 -7.77 3.18
C HIS A 56 -1.76 -8.29 2.32
N PRO A 57 -0.95 -9.22 2.84
CA PRO A 57 0.03 -9.94 2.04
C PRO A 57 -0.68 -10.75 0.94
N ALA A 58 -0.33 -10.48 -0.31
CA ALA A 58 -0.73 -11.27 -1.47
C ALA A 58 0.49 -12.05 -1.99
N LYS A 59 0.29 -12.84 -3.06
CA LYS A 59 1.35 -13.71 -3.61
C LYS A 59 2.61 -12.95 -4.03
N THR A 60 2.43 -11.76 -4.59
CA THR A 60 3.52 -10.98 -5.23
C THR A 60 3.70 -9.59 -4.65
N GLN A 61 2.81 -9.13 -3.76
CA GLN A 61 2.82 -7.78 -3.24
C GLN A 61 2.12 -7.74 -1.88
N ILE A 62 2.31 -6.65 -1.13
CA ILE A 62 1.60 -6.41 0.13
C ILE A 62 0.61 -5.27 -0.14
N GLY A 63 -0.69 -5.54 -0.19
CA GLY A 63 -1.70 -4.55 -0.49
C GLY A 63 -2.27 -3.87 0.75
N PHE A 64 -2.66 -2.61 0.62
CA PHE A 64 -3.35 -1.83 1.65
C PHE A 64 -4.82 -1.69 1.30
N GLY A 65 -5.70 -1.79 2.30
CA GLY A 65 -7.14 -1.67 2.11
C GLY A 65 -7.80 -0.95 3.26
N ALA A 66 -8.72 -0.04 2.96
CA ALA A 66 -9.69 0.48 3.91
C ALA A 66 -11.08 0.03 3.43
N LYS A 67 -11.98 0.95 3.05
CA LYS A 67 -13.23 0.56 2.34
C LYS A 67 -12.93 -0.02 0.96
N ILE A 68 -11.88 0.47 0.30
CA ILE A 68 -11.32 -0.06 -0.96
C ILE A 68 -9.78 -0.16 -0.89
N ARG A 69 -9.18 -0.82 -1.89
CA ARG A 69 -7.73 -0.84 -2.06
C ARG A 69 -7.22 0.54 -2.46
N PHE A 70 -6.17 1.00 -1.79
CA PHE A 70 -5.59 2.33 -2.04
C PHE A 70 -4.08 2.33 -2.26
N GLY A 71 -3.43 1.17 -2.20
CA GLY A 71 -2.01 1.08 -2.48
C GLY A 71 -1.46 -0.32 -2.22
N TYR A 72 -0.18 -0.49 -2.49
CA TYR A 72 0.54 -1.73 -2.25
C TYR A 72 2.06 -1.52 -2.27
N ILE A 73 2.79 -2.44 -1.64
CA ILE A 73 4.24 -2.61 -1.82
C ILE A 73 4.45 -3.72 -2.85
N PRO A 74 4.81 -3.39 -4.10
CA PRO A 74 5.12 -4.41 -5.10
C PRO A 74 6.44 -5.14 -4.81
N ARG A 75 7.36 -4.50 -4.07
CA ARG A 75 8.70 -5.04 -3.86
C ARG A 75 9.32 -4.52 -2.58
N VAL A 76 9.75 -5.47 -1.74
CA VAL A 76 10.75 -5.22 -0.69
C VAL A 76 12.11 -5.63 -1.24
N GLY A 77 12.92 -4.65 -1.63
CA GLY A 77 14.26 -4.81 -2.18
C GLY A 77 15.31 -5.11 -1.12
N LYS A 78 16.58 -5.18 -1.53
CA LYS A 78 17.72 -5.40 -0.61
C LYS A 78 18.04 -4.15 0.22
N GLU A 79 17.78 -2.97 -0.36
CA GLU A 79 18.19 -1.66 0.18
C GLU A 79 17.07 -0.61 0.03
N PHE A 80 15.87 -1.06 -0.33
CA PHE A 80 14.74 -0.16 -0.56
C PHE A 80 13.41 -0.89 -0.44
N ILE A 81 12.33 -0.12 -0.35
CA ILE A 81 10.94 -0.57 -0.47
C ILE A 81 10.30 0.28 -1.57
N ASP A 82 9.78 -0.39 -2.61
CA ASP A 82 8.92 0.30 -3.58
C ASP A 82 7.49 0.29 -3.03
N VAL A 83 6.82 1.43 -3.12
CA VAL A 83 5.42 1.64 -2.71
C VAL A 83 4.65 2.22 -3.88
N ALA A 84 3.44 1.76 -4.10
CA ALA A 84 2.49 2.32 -5.06
C ALA A 84 1.26 2.85 -4.32
N LEU A 85 0.95 4.14 -4.48
CA LEU A 85 -0.26 4.77 -3.97
C LEU A 85 -1.28 4.92 -5.11
N THR A 86 -2.51 4.47 -4.88
CA THR A 86 -3.60 4.59 -5.85
C THR A 86 -4.37 5.88 -5.61
N LEU A 87 -4.43 6.73 -6.62
CA LEU A 87 -5.11 8.03 -6.58
C LEU A 87 -6.00 8.22 -7.83
N PRO A 88 -7.10 8.98 -7.74
CA PRO A 88 -8.05 9.18 -8.85
C PRO A 88 -7.59 10.20 -9.90
N ARG A 89 -6.44 10.85 -9.68
CA ARG A 89 -5.83 11.80 -10.63
C ARG A 89 -4.31 11.68 -10.61
N LYS A 90 -3.66 12.15 -11.67
CA LYS A 90 -2.20 12.24 -11.75
C LYS A 90 -1.69 13.42 -10.91
N TYR A 91 -0.63 13.19 -10.15
CA TYR A 91 0.10 14.24 -9.46
C TYR A 91 1.51 14.30 -10.04
N GLU A 92 1.69 15.04 -11.13
CA GLU A 92 2.98 15.11 -11.84
C GLU A 92 3.93 16.15 -11.22
N ASP A 93 3.40 17.17 -10.55
CA ASP A 93 4.17 18.18 -9.83
C ASP A 93 4.41 17.74 -8.38
N ASN A 94 5.49 16.96 -8.19
CA ASN A 94 5.90 16.40 -6.90
C ASN A 94 7.39 16.02 -6.93
N LEU A 95 8.00 15.77 -5.76
CA LEU A 95 9.40 15.34 -5.65
C LEU A 95 9.57 13.86 -5.24
N CYS A 96 8.50 13.15 -4.89
CA CYS A 96 8.59 11.82 -4.29
C CYS A 96 8.32 10.64 -5.26
N PHE A 97 7.55 10.85 -6.33
CA PHE A 97 7.15 9.81 -7.26
C PHE A 97 8.12 9.72 -8.43
N HIS A 98 8.71 8.55 -8.62
CA HIS A 98 9.61 8.28 -9.74
C HIS A 98 8.89 7.72 -10.98
N ARG A 99 7.61 7.35 -10.84
CA ARG A 99 6.76 6.82 -11.92
C ARG A 99 5.29 6.97 -11.57
N ILE A 100 4.46 7.32 -12.55
CA ILE A 100 3.01 7.24 -12.46
C ILE A 100 2.52 6.24 -13.51
N GLY A 101 1.86 5.18 -13.06
CA GLY A 101 1.29 4.14 -13.91
C GLY A 101 -0.20 4.34 -14.12
N GLU A 102 -0.66 4.15 -15.35
CA GLU A 102 -2.07 4.19 -15.70
C GLU A 102 -2.68 2.77 -15.68
N VAL A 103 -3.94 2.67 -15.27
CA VAL A 103 -4.70 1.42 -15.36
C VAL A 103 -5.63 1.52 -16.58
N PRO A 104 -5.46 0.66 -17.61
CA PRO A 104 -6.28 0.73 -18.81
C PRO A 104 -7.78 0.64 -18.51
N GLY A 105 -8.56 1.59 -19.04
CA GLY A 105 -10.02 1.60 -18.94
C GLY A 105 -10.60 2.12 -17.62
N ILE A 106 -9.78 2.61 -16.68
CA ILE A 106 -10.23 3.20 -15.42
C ILE A 106 -9.38 4.44 -15.10
N GLU A 107 -10.02 5.53 -14.68
CA GLU A 107 -9.34 6.76 -14.24
C GLU A 107 -8.76 6.60 -12.81
N ILE A 108 -7.81 5.69 -12.67
CA ILE A 108 -6.99 5.53 -11.47
C ILE A 108 -5.51 5.43 -11.85
N TYR A 109 -4.67 5.97 -10.97
CA TYR A 109 -3.25 6.13 -11.22
C TYR A 109 -2.44 5.57 -10.06
N GLN A 110 -1.41 4.81 -10.40
CA GLN A 110 -0.47 4.19 -9.46
C GLN A 110 0.77 5.06 -9.35
N HIS A 111 0.93 5.77 -8.23
CA HIS A 111 2.04 6.65 -7.96
C HIS A 111 3.13 5.89 -7.21
N TYR A 112 4.24 5.63 -7.89
CA TYR A 112 5.33 4.82 -7.36
C TYR A 112 6.39 5.71 -6.72
N LEU A 113 6.68 5.44 -5.45
CA LEU A 113 7.80 6.00 -4.71
C LEU A 113 8.73 4.88 -4.22
N ARG A 114 9.98 5.24 -3.95
CA ARG A 114 10.98 4.36 -3.38
C ARG A 114 11.46 4.91 -2.05
N LEU A 115 11.36 4.08 -1.01
CA LEU A 115 11.88 4.38 0.32
C LEU A 115 13.21 3.66 0.50
N MET A 116 14.26 4.39 0.81
CA MET A 116 15.59 3.88 1.16
C MET A 116 15.91 4.15 2.63
N HIS A 117 15.37 5.24 3.19
CA HIS A 117 15.58 5.68 4.57
C HIS A 117 14.27 6.12 5.21
N LYS A 118 14.24 6.18 6.54
CA LYS A 118 13.04 6.62 7.30
C LYS A 118 12.66 8.06 6.93
N ASP A 119 13.64 8.92 6.69
CA ASP A 119 13.46 10.33 6.34
C ASP A 119 12.84 10.55 4.95
N ASP A 120 12.82 9.53 4.08
CA ASP A 120 12.10 9.60 2.80
C ASP A 120 10.58 9.72 3.02
N ILE A 121 10.07 9.34 4.21
CA ILE A 121 8.68 9.56 4.63
C ILE A 121 8.54 10.98 5.22
N ASN A 122 8.81 11.96 4.37
CA ASN A 122 8.70 13.39 4.67
C ASN A 122 7.26 13.90 4.58
N ASP A 123 7.06 15.21 4.77
CA ASP A 123 5.73 15.81 4.76
C ASP A 123 5.00 15.67 3.42
N GLU A 124 5.72 15.69 2.30
CA GLU A 124 5.15 15.49 0.97
C GLU A 124 4.66 14.05 0.80
N VAL A 125 5.47 13.06 1.20
CA VAL A 125 5.06 11.65 1.18
C VAL A 125 3.87 11.43 2.12
N LYS A 126 3.85 12.03 3.31
CA LYS A 126 2.73 11.95 4.25
C LYS A 126 1.45 12.58 3.70
N LYS A 127 1.56 13.70 2.96
CA LYS A 127 0.43 14.30 2.24
C LYS A 127 -0.19 13.29 1.26
N TYR A 128 0.64 12.61 0.46
CA TYR A 128 0.14 11.62 -0.50
C TYR A 128 -0.35 10.33 0.16
N MET A 129 0.28 9.89 1.25
CA MET A 129 -0.24 8.80 2.07
C MET A 129 -1.65 9.13 2.55
N LYS A 130 -1.89 10.33 3.08
CA LYS A 130 -3.23 10.77 3.49
C LYS A 130 -4.21 10.78 2.33
N LEU A 131 -3.85 11.37 1.19
CA LEU A 131 -4.72 11.41 0.00
C LEU A 131 -5.12 10.00 -0.48
N ALA A 132 -4.17 9.07 -0.48
CA ALA A 132 -4.45 7.68 -0.85
C ALA A 132 -5.36 7.00 0.18
N LEU A 133 -5.15 7.24 1.49
CA LEU A 133 -6.03 6.71 2.52
C LEU A 133 -7.45 7.27 2.42
N ASP A 134 -7.60 8.58 2.22
CA ASP A 134 -8.90 9.23 2.01
C ASP A 134 -9.62 8.63 0.79
N TYR A 135 -8.89 8.38 -0.30
CA TYR A 135 -9.41 7.62 -1.44
C TYR A 135 -9.83 6.19 -1.06
N GLY A 136 -9.01 5.48 -0.30
CA GLY A 136 -9.32 4.17 0.29
C GLY A 136 -10.59 4.17 1.15
N ASN A 137 -10.85 5.26 1.84
CA ASN A 137 -12.04 5.48 2.68
C ASN A 137 -13.25 6.00 1.89
N LYS A 138 -13.11 6.25 0.59
CA LYS A 138 -14.13 6.93 -0.23
C LYS A 138 -14.52 8.30 0.32
N GLU A 139 -13.55 8.99 0.92
CA GLU A 139 -13.67 10.32 1.54
C GLU A 139 -12.76 11.34 0.84
N PHE A 140 -12.26 10.98 -0.35
CA PHE A 140 -11.37 11.82 -1.14
C PHE A 140 -12.06 13.14 -1.51
N ASN A 141 -11.45 14.23 -1.07
CA ASN A 141 -11.81 15.60 -1.42
C ASN A 141 -10.56 16.30 -1.93
N ASP A 142 -10.62 16.82 -3.15
CA ASP A 142 -9.55 17.62 -3.74
C ASP A 142 -9.49 18.98 -3.03
N TRP A 143 -8.56 19.13 -2.08
CA TRP A 143 -8.19 20.43 -1.51
C TRP A 143 -6.84 20.88 -2.07
#